data_AF-A0A8H1T9P3-F1
#
_entry.id   AF-A0A8H1T9P3-F1
#
_cell.length_a   1.000
_cell.length_b   1.000
_cell.length_c   1.000
_cell.angle_alpha   90.00
_cell.angle_beta   90.00
_cell.angle_gamma   90.00
#
_symmetry.space_group_name_H-M   'P 1'
#
loop_
_entity.id
_entity.type
_entity.pdbx_description
1 polymer ?
#
loop_
_entity_poly.entity_id
_entity_poly.type
_entity_poly.pdbx_seq_one_letter_code
_entity_poly.pdbx_strand_id
1 'polypeptide(L)'
;MLQSQSQSQSQSQSQKKNSVKSLVENLRRQQMNLTTKGDLVLAALRKLGVASNATLTDVEPQSMEDGVNDLEMMMVEWLGGDASPGINVGYIFADADVAPDPGDEHGLSNNAINAVIFNLACRIAPDYALEASAKLITTARYGKERLVKLSAMDRAKAAKCKSGYPCWSP
;
A
#
# COMPACT_ATOMS: atom_id res chain seq x y z
N MET A 1 -39.48 2.19 -30.97
CA MET A 1 -39.04 1.58 -29.69
C MET A 1 -37.52 1.35 -29.59
N LEU A 2 -36.79 1.03 -30.66
CA LEU A 2 -35.34 0.73 -30.61
C LEU A 2 -34.43 1.92 -30.22
N GLN A 3 -34.80 3.16 -30.54
CA GLN A 3 -34.00 4.36 -30.20
C GLN A 3 -34.02 4.71 -28.70
N SER A 4 -35.11 4.40 -28.00
CA SER A 4 -35.26 4.67 -26.56
C SER A 4 -34.40 3.73 -25.68
N GLN A 5 -34.19 2.49 -26.13
CA GLN A 5 -33.34 1.53 -25.40
C GLN A 5 -31.84 1.86 -25.53
N SER A 6 -31.38 2.34 -26.69
CA SER A 6 -29.97 2.76 -26.87
C SER A 6 -29.60 4.00 -26.06
N GLN A 7 -30.51 4.97 -25.92
CA GLN A 7 -30.27 6.16 -25.09
C GLN A 7 -30.23 5.83 -23.59
N SER A 8 -31.09 4.91 -23.15
CA SER A 8 -31.15 4.46 -21.75
C SER A 8 -29.89 3.67 -21.34
N GLN A 9 -29.37 2.81 -22.22
CA GLN A 9 -28.11 2.08 -21.97
C GLN A 9 -26.89 3.01 -21.96
N SER A 10 -26.86 4.02 -22.83
CA SER A 10 -25.75 4.99 -22.89
C SER A 10 -25.71 5.89 -21.65
N GLN A 11 -26.87 6.31 -21.13
CA GLN A 11 -26.96 7.08 -19.89
C GLN A 11 -26.54 6.26 -18.65
N SER A 12 -26.96 4.99 -18.57
CA SER A 12 -26.59 4.08 -17.48
C SER A 12 -25.07 3.80 -17.44
N GLN A 13 -24.45 3.60 -18.60
CA GLN A 13 -22.99 3.42 -18.69
C GLN A 13 -22.22 4.68 -18.30
N SER A 14 -22.73 5.87 -18.66
CA SER A 14 -22.11 7.15 -18.32
C SER A 14 -22.21 7.46 -16.82
N GLN A 15 -23.36 7.17 -16.18
CA GLN A 15 -23.53 7.28 -14.73
C GLN A 15 -22.60 6.32 -13.97
N LYS A 16 -22.45 5.07 -14.45
CA LYS A 16 -21.54 4.10 -13.84
C LYS A 16 -20.08 4.54 -13.95
N LYS A 17 -19.66 5.10 -15.10
CA LYS A 17 -18.30 5.67 -15.28
C LYS A 17 -18.04 6.85 -14.33
N ASN A 18 -19.00 7.74 -14.16
CA ASN A 18 -18.86 8.89 -13.26
C ASN A 18 -18.80 8.48 -11.78
N SER A 19 -19.60 7.50 -11.37
CA SER A 19 -19.56 6.91 -10.02
C SER A 19 -18.24 6.20 -9.73
N VAL A 20 -17.69 5.46 -10.68
CA VAL A 20 -16.37 4.84 -10.53
C VAL A 20 -15.27 5.90 -10.45
N LYS A 21 -15.36 6.98 -11.25
CA LYS A 21 -14.38 8.06 -11.24
C LYS A 21 -14.36 8.81 -9.89
N SER A 22 -15.53 9.11 -9.32
CA SER A 22 -15.63 9.75 -8.00
C SER A 22 -15.18 8.81 -6.87
N LEU A 23 -15.45 7.51 -6.97
CA LEU A 23 -14.91 6.51 -6.05
C LEU A 23 -13.38 6.46 -6.12
N VAL A 24 -12.80 6.45 -7.32
CA VAL A 24 -11.34 6.47 -7.51
C VAL A 24 -10.74 7.77 -6.99
N GLU A 25 -11.39 8.91 -7.21
CA GLU A 25 -10.95 10.21 -6.67
C GLU A 25 -11.06 10.26 -5.13
N ASN A 26 -12.11 9.69 -4.55
CA ASN A 26 -12.27 9.61 -3.09
C ASN A 26 -11.28 8.62 -2.47
N LEU A 27 -11.03 7.48 -3.12
CA LEU A 27 -9.96 6.55 -2.70
C LEU A 27 -8.59 7.23 -2.82
N ARG A 28 -8.32 7.96 -3.91
CA ARG A 28 -7.09 8.74 -4.05
C ARG A 28 -6.98 9.79 -2.97
N ARG A 29 -8.04 10.52 -2.63
CA ARG A 29 -8.04 11.49 -1.52
C ARG A 29 -7.77 10.81 -0.17
N GLN A 30 -8.37 9.65 0.10
CA GLN A 30 -8.07 8.87 1.30
C GLN A 30 -6.62 8.35 1.31
N GLN A 31 -6.06 8.03 0.15
CA GLN A 31 -4.67 7.58 -0.01
C GLN A 31 -3.66 8.72 0.15
N MET A 32 -3.98 9.92 -0.33
CA MET A 32 -3.13 11.12 -0.29
C MET A 32 -3.04 11.75 1.10
N ASN A 33 -3.85 11.30 2.06
CA ASN A 33 -3.77 11.71 3.47
C ASN A 33 -2.86 10.79 4.31
N LEU A 34 -2.26 9.76 3.69
CA LEU A 34 -1.24 8.92 4.31
C LEU A 34 0.10 9.49 3.87
N THR A 35 0.65 10.39 4.66
CA THR A 35 1.93 11.05 4.34
C THR A 35 3.05 10.59 5.24
N THR A 36 2.70 10.10 6.44
CA THR A 36 3.65 9.73 7.48
C THR A 36 3.70 8.23 7.73
N LYS A 37 4.79 7.75 8.36
CA LYS A 37 4.92 6.34 8.79
C LYS A 37 3.81 5.98 9.79
N GLY A 38 3.48 6.88 10.72
CA GLY A 38 2.40 6.70 11.69
C GLY A 38 1.03 6.55 11.04
N ASP A 39 0.75 7.27 9.94
CA ASP A 39 -0.50 7.12 9.19
C ASP A 39 -0.66 5.70 8.61
N LEU A 40 0.43 5.08 8.17
CA LEU A 40 0.41 3.70 7.66
C LEU A 40 0.10 2.69 8.77
N VAL A 41 0.70 2.88 9.94
CA VAL A 41 0.44 2.06 11.13
C VAL A 41 -1.01 2.20 11.58
N LEU A 42 -1.51 3.44 11.70
CA LEU A 42 -2.91 3.72 12.00
C LEU A 42 -3.85 3.09 10.97
N ALA A 43 -3.52 3.17 9.69
CA ALA A 43 -4.31 2.53 8.64
C ALA A 43 -4.32 1.00 8.77
N ALA A 44 -3.19 0.38 9.13
CA ALA A 44 -3.09 -1.06 9.36
C ALA A 44 -3.92 -1.50 10.57
N LEU A 45 -3.81 -0.79 11.70
CA LEU A 45 -4.63 -1.01 12.90
C LEU A 45 -6.13 -0.87 12.60
N ARG A 46 -6.51 0.09 11.74
CA ARG A 46 -7.90 0.22 11.27
C ARG A 46 -8.36 -0.96 10.43
N LYS A 47 -7.48 -1.54 9.60
CA LYS A 47 -7.81 -2.74 8.81
C LYS A 47 -7.95 -4.00 9.63
N LEU A 48 -7.26 -4.10 10.76
CA LEU A 48 -7.40 -5.20 11.71
C LEU A 48 -8.69 -5.16 12.53
N GLY A 49 -9.40 -4.02 12.53
CA GLY A 49 -10.56 -3.82 13.39
C GLY A 49 -10.20 -3.46 14.83
N VAL A 50 -8.92 -3.26 15.14
CA VAL A 50 -8.44 -2.68 16.42
C VAL A 50 -8.86 -1.20 16.49
N ALA A 51 -8.66 -0.46 15.40
CA ALA A 51 -9.16 0.91 15.27
C ALA A 51 -10.45 0.93 14.43
N SER A 52 -11.59 0.66 15.03
CA SER A 52 -12.88 0.91 14.39
C SER A 52 -13.24 2.40 14.48
N ASN A 53 -14.02 2.94 13.53
CA ASN A 53 -14.44 4.37 13.43
C ASN A 53 -15.24 4.88 14.65
N ALA A 54 -15.37 4.09 15.72
CA ALA A 54 -16.23 4.32 16.86
C ALA A 54 -15.50 4.55 18.19
N THR A 55 -14.21 4.18 18.34
CA THR A 55 -13.54 4.30 19.65
C THR A 55 -12.34 5.22 19.65
N LEU A 56 -11.36 5.14 18.74
CA LEU A 56 -10.18 6.04 18.69
C LEU A 56 -9.58 6.41 20.07
N THR A 57 -9.66 5.50 21.06
CA THR A 57 -9.24 5.75 22.45
C THR A 57 -8.05 4.92 22.90
N ASP A 58 -7.70 3.83 22.21
CA ASP A 58 -6.86 2.77 22.80
C ASP A 58 -5.60 2.39 21.97
N VAL A 59 -5.04 3.30 21.16
CA VAL A 59 -3.67 3.06 20.66
C VAL A 59 -2.70 3.75 21.61
N GLU A 60 -2.06 2.97 22.47
CA GLU A 60 -1.03 3.49 23.36
C GLU A 60 0.14 4.05 22.54
N PRO A 61 0.81 5.13 23.00
CA PRO A 61 1.94 5.72 22.29
C PRO A 61 3.04 4.69 21.95
N GLN A 62 3.29 3.74 22.86
CA GLN A 62 4.26 2.67 22.64
C GLN A 62 3.85 1.75 21.49
N SER A 63 2.57 1.42 21.37
CA SER A 63 2.05 0.63 20.25
C SER A 63 2.23 1.29 18.89
N MET A 64 2.27 2.63 18.84
CA MET A 64 2.58 3.37 17.62
C MET A 64 4.05 3.24 17.26
N GLU A 65 4.94 3.45 18.22
CA GLU A 65 6.39 3.33 18.05
C GLU A 65 6.78 1.91 17.64
N ASP A 66 6.25 0.89 18.31
CA ASP A 66 6.47 -0.52 17.98
C ASP A 66 5.94 -0.84 16.57
N GLY A 67 4.77 -0.33 16.20
CA GLY A 67 4.21 -0.51 14.86
C GLY A 67 5.05 0.14 13.76
N VAL A 68 5.70 1.27 14.03
CA VAL A 68 6.64 1.91 13.09
C VAL A 68 7.94 1.11 12.98
N ASN A 69 8.45 0.56 14.09
CA ASN A 69 9.59 -0.36 14.06
C ASN A 69 9.28 -1.62 13.24
N ASP A 70 8.09 -2.20 13.37
CA ASP A 70 7.66 -3.35 12.56
C ASP A 70 7.51 -3.01 11.08
N LEU A 71 7.06 -1.80 10.77
CA LEU A 71 7.00 -1.27 9.41
C LEU A 71 8.42 -1.18 8.81
N GLU A 72 9.36 -0.57 9.52
CA GLU A 72 10.77 -0.45 9.11
C GLU A 72 11.38 -1.84 8.88
N MET A 73 11.25 -2.75 9.84
CA MET A 73 11.73 -4.14 9.72
C MET A 73 11.11 -4.85 8.51
N MET A 74 9.80 -4.66 8.26
CA MET A 74 9.14 -5.22 7.09
C MET A 74 9.66 -4.63 5.79
N MET A 75 9.93 -3.32 5.74
CA MET A 75 10.46 -2.66 4.55
C MET A 75 11.90 -3.07 4.26
N VAL A 76 12.73 -3.30 5.29
CA VAL A 76 14.09 -3.84 5.14
C VAL A 76 14.04 -5.24 4.52
N GLU A 77 13.20 -6.13 5.05
CA GLU A 77 13.00 -7.47 4.48
C GLU A 77 12.54 -7.42 3.03
N TRP A 78 11.68 -6.45 2.69
CA TRP A 78 11.17 -6.30 1.34
C TRP A 78 12.22 -5.77 0.39
N LEU A 79 13.04 -4.81 0.80
CA LEU A 79 14.16 -4.29 0.00
C LEU A 79 15.13 -5.42 -0.40
N GLY A 80 15.24 -6.44 0.45
CA GLY A 80 16.13 -7.57 0.28
C GLY A 80 17.56 -7.25 0.69
N GLY A 81 18.49 -8.10 0.30
CA GLY A 81 19.91 -7.92 0.58
C GLY A 81 20.77 -8.46 -0.55
N ASP A 82 22.07 -8.59 -0.31
CA ASP A 82 23.05 -8.97 -1.34
C ASP A 82 22.73 -10.30 -2.05
N ALA A 83 21.99 -11.20 -1.38
CA ALA A 83 21.63 -12.51 -1.90
C ALA A 83 20.31 -12.55 -2.70
N SER A 84 19.45 -11.54 -2.63
CA SER A 84 18.16 -11.54 -3.35
C SER A 84 17.70 -10.14 -3.73
N PRO A 85 17.40 -9.90 -5.02
CA PRO A 85 16.86 -8.62 -5.46
C PRO A 85 15.43 -8.48 -4.96
N GLY A 86 15.26 -7.71 -3.89
CA GLY A 86 13.96 -7.46 -3.28
C GLY A 86 13.08 -6.51 -4.09
N ILE A 87 12.13 -5.92 -3.40
CA ILE A 87 11.08 -5.03 -3.87
C ILE A 87 11.41 -3.63 -3.36
N ASN A 88 11.93 -2.76 -4.23
CA ASN A 88 12.07 -1.35 -3.90
C ASN A 88 10.78 -0.61 -4.26
N VAL A 89 10.08 -0.12 -3.24
CA VAL A 89 8.80 0.61 -3.37
C VAL A 89 8.93 2.13 -3.19
N GLY A 90 10.17 2.63 -3.01
CA GLY A 90 10.47 4.03 -2.71
C GLY A 90 10.36 4.39 -1.23
N TYR A 91 10.36 3.41 -0.33
CA TYR A 91 10.31 3.67 1.11
C TYR A 91 11.55 4.44 1.59
N ILE A 92 11.35 5.44 2.45
CA ILE A 92 12.43 6.20 3.09
C ILE A 92 12.66 5.62 4.48
N PHE A 93 13.82 5.01 4.66
CA PHE A 93 14.27 4.48 5.95
C PHE A 93 14.76 5.61 6.85
N ALA A 94 14.59 5.45 8.17
CA ALA A 94 15.29 6.29 9.14
C ALA A 94 16.81 6.07 9.04
N ASP A 95 17.58 7.04 9.52
CA ASP A 95 19.03 6.91 9.64
C ASP A 95 19.38 5.77 10.61
N ALA A 96 20.49 5.07 10.36
CA ALA A 96 20.85 3.84 11.09
C ALA A 96 21.00 4.02 12.62
N ASP A 97 21.28 5.24 13.06
CA ASP A 97 21.47 5.59 14.48
C ASP A 97 20.25 6.34 15.08
N VAL A 98 19.16 6.47 14.32
CA VAL A 98 17.96 7.23 14.71
C VAL A 98 16.75 6.30 14.76
N ALA A 99 16.04 6.32 15.88
CA ALA A 99 14.78 5.59 16.00
C ALA A 99 13.76 6.18 15.01
N PRO A 100 13.02 5.34 14.27
CA PRO A 100 12.08 5.83 13.27
C PRO A 100 10.91 6.57 13.95
N ASP A 101 10.65 7.81 13.54
CA ASP A 101 9.58 8.63 14.11
C ASP A 101 8.26 8.35 13.37
N PRO A 102 7.14 8.13 14.07
CA PRO A 102 5.80 8.14 13.46
C PRO A 102 5.51 9.37 12.58
N GLY A 103 6.11 10.53 12.86
CA GLY A 103 6.00 11.76 12.09
C GLY A 103 6.79 11.77 10.77
N ASP A 104 7.73 10.84 10.57
CA ASP A 104 8.56 10.81 9.37
C ASP A 104 7.76 10.51 8.11
N GLU A 105 8.16 11.10 6.99
CA GLU A 105 7.61 10.75 5.68
C GLU A 105 8.01 9.33 5.28
N HIS A 106 7.06 8.58 4.73
CA HIS A 106 7.32 7.19 4.33
C HIS A 106 7.91 7.03 2.92
N GLY A 107 7.76 8.01 2.02
CA GLY A 107 8.25 7.96 0.63
C GLY A 107 7.56 6.98 -0.33
N LEU A 108 6.71 6.07 0.17
CA LEU A 108 5.99 5.08 -0.65
C LEU A 108 5.24 5.66 -1.85
N SER A 109 5.37 4.97 -2.97
CA SER A 109 4.56 5.18 -4.16
C SER A 109 3.09 4.76 -3.94
N ASN A 110 2.15 5.51 -4.54
CA ASN A 110 0.70 5.32 -4.34
C ASN A 110 0.19 3.89 -4.62
N ASN A 111 0.84 3.15 -5.51
CA ASN A 111 0.52 1.76 -5.82
C ASN A 111 0.99 0.76 -4.75
N ALA A 112 1.99 1.12 -3.93
CA ALA A 112 2.55 0.28 -2.88
C ALA A 112 1.83 0.44 -1.54
N ILE A 113 1.24 1.61 -1.26
CA ILE A 113 0.67 1.93 0.06
C ILE A 113 -0.32 0.86 0.55
N ASN A 114 -1.29 0.47 -0.29
CA ASN A 114 -2.27 -0.54 0.12
C ASN A 114 -1.63 -1.91 0.41
N ALA A 115 -0.64 -2.31 -0.40
CA ALA A 115 0.06 -3.57 -0.17
C ALA A 115 0.82 -3.54 1.17
N VAL A 116 1.49 -2.43 1.48
CA VAL A 116 2.21 -2.23 2.74
C VAL A 116 1.24 -2.28 3.92
N ILE A 117 0.14 -1.53 3.89
CA ILE A 117 -0.87 -1.51 4.98
C ILE A 117 -1.41 -2.90 5.28
N PHE A 118 -1.80 -3.67 4.26
CA PHE A 118 -2.37 -4.99 4.46
C PHE A 118 -1.34 -6.01 4.96
N ASN A 119 -0.08 -5.92 4.53
CA ASN A 119 0.97 -6.79 5.03
C ASN A 119 1.39 -6.41 6.46
N LEU A 120 1.46 -5.12 6.78
CA LEU A 120 1.72 -4.62 8.13
C LEU A 120 0.62 -5.09 9.09
N ALA A 121 -0.64 -4.96 8.70
CA ALA A 121 -1.77 -5.48 9.46
C ALA A 121 -1.61 -6.98 9.77
N CYS A 122 -1.26 -7.82 8.80
CA CYS A 122 -1.00 -9.24 9.07
C CYS A 122 0.14 -9.46 10.07
N ARG A 123 1.17 -8.61 10.06
CA ARG A 123 2.35 -8.72 10.93
C ARG A 123 2.05 -8.33 12.36
N ILE A 124 1.33 -7.22 12.59
CA ILE A 124 1.02 -6.71 13.92
C ILE A 124 -0.17 -7.43 14.58
N ALA A 125 -0.99 -8.16 13.83
CA ALA A 125 -2.17 -8.85 14.37
C ALA A 125 -1.86 -9.77 15.58
N PRO A 126 -0.81 -10.61 15.55
CA PRO A 126 -0.46 -11.48 16.67
C PRO A 126 -0.10 -10.73 17.95
N ASP A 127 0.46 -9.52 17.84
CA ASP A 127 0.86 -8.71 19.01
C ASP A 127 -0.35 -8.25 19.84
N TYR A 128 -1.51 -8.12 19.18
CA TYR A 128 -2.80 -7.84 19.83
C TYR A 128 -3.60 -9.11 20.14
N ALA A 129 -2.99 -10.29 20.06
CA ALA A 129 -3.66 -11.59 20.16
C ALA A 129 -4.85 -11.74 19.20
N LEU A 130 -4.78 -11.10 18.03
CA LEU A 130 -5.78 -11.17 16.96
C LEU A 130 -5.30 -12.04 15.81
N GLU A 131 -6.25 -12.68 15.14
CA GLU A 131 -5.98 -13.42 13.90
C GLU A 131 -6.38 -12.58 12.68
N ALA A 132 -5.48 -12.44 11.71
CA ALA A 132 -5.77 -11.75 10.47
C ALA A 132 -6.83 -12.52 9.66
N SER A 133 -7.91 -11.85 9.28
CA SER A 133 -8.95 -12.43 8.41
C SER A 133 -8.37 -13.02 7.12
N ALA A 134 -8.91 -14.17 6.67
CA ALA A 134 -8.52 -14.79 5.40
C ALA A 134 -8.60 -13.83 4.19
N LYS A 135 -9.56 -12.89 4.20
CA LYS A 135 -9.69 -11.85 3.16
C LYS A 135 -8.52 -10.86 3.21
N LEU A 136 -8.07 -10.50 4.41
CA LEU A 136 -6.95 -9.61 4.65
C LEU A 136 -5.65 -10.26 4.15
N ILE A 137 -5.40 -11.51 4.55
CA ILE A 137 -4.23 -12.29 4.13
C ILE A 137 -4.18 -12.42 2.59
N THR A 138 -5.30 -12.75 1.97
CA THR A 138 -5.39 -12.90 0.50
C THR A 138 -5.08 -11.58 -0.21
N THR A 139 -5.60 -10.46 0.32
CA THR A 139 -5.37 -9.13 -0.24
C THR A 139 -3.91 -8.71 -0.06
N ALA A 140 -3.30 -9.01 1.09
CA ALA A 140 -1.89 -8.76 1.39
C ALA A 140 -0.97 -9.51 0.41
N ARG A 141 -1.23 -10.81 0.18
CA ARG A 141 -0.49 -11.63 -0.80
C ARG A 141 -0.61 -11.07 -2.21
N TYR A 142 -1.84 -10.80 -2.66
CA TYR A 142 -2.09 -10.25 -3.99
C TYR A 142 -1.39 -8.90 -4.20
N GLY A 143 -1.42 -8.02 -3.20
CA GLY A 143 -0.72 -6.74 -3.22
C GLY A 143 0.79 -6.91 -3.37
N LYS A 144 1.40 -7.78 -2.55
CA LYS A 144 2.85 -8.05 -2.60
C LYS A 144 3.28 -8.67 -3.93
N GLU A 145 2.54 -9.66 -4.44
CA GLU A 145 2.82 -10.27 -5.74
C GLU A 145 2.79 -9.27 -6.89
N ARG A 146 1.85 -8.32 -6.85
CA ARG A 146 1.77 -7.25 -7.85
C ARG A 146 3.02 -6.37 -7.83
N LEU A 147 3.53 -6.02 -6.65
CA LEU A 147 4.75 -5.22 -6.51
C LEU A 147 6.00 -5.96 -6.99
N VAL A 148 6.10 -7.27 -6.72
CA VAL A 148 7.18 -8.11 -7.25
C VAL A 148 7.17 -8.09 -8.78
N LYS A 149 5.99 -8.26 -9.39
CA LYS A 149 5.85 -8.25 -10.86
C LYS A 149 6.30 -6.92 -11.46
N LEU A 150 5.89 -5.80 -10.88
CA LEU A 150 6.32 -4.47 -11.34
C LEU A 150 7.83 -4.29 -11.19
N SER A 151 8.38 -4.64 -10.03
CA SER A 151 9.83 -4.55 -9.76
C SER A 151 10.65 -5.42 -10.71
N ALA A 152 10.17 -6.62 -11.05
CA ALA A 152 10.81 -7.49 -12.02
C ALA A 152 10.76 -6.92 -13.44
N MET A 153 9.64 -6.32 -13.85
CA MET A 153 9.50 -5.63 -15.13
C MET A 153 10.45 -4.43 -15.24
N ASP A 154 10.56 -3.61 -14.21
CA ASP A 154 11.45 -2.45 -14.18
C ASP A 154 12.93 -2.87 -14.24
N ARG A 155 13.32 -3.92 -13.52
CA ARG A 155 14.65 -4.53 -13.61
C ARG A 155 14.95 -5.07 -15.01
N ALA A 156 13.99 -5.76 -15.63
CA ALA A 156 14.15 -6.26 -16.99
C ALA A 156 14.30 -5.11 -18.00
N LYS A 157 13.54 -4.02 -17.84
CA LYS A 157 13.68 -2.80 -18.64
C LYS A 157 15.07 -2.20 -18.47
N ALA A 158 15.51 -2.00 -17.22
CA ALA A 158 16.83 -1.44 -16.93
C ALA A 158 17.97 -2.28 -17.51
N ALA A 159 17.89 -3.62 -17.43
CA ALA A 159 18.86 -4.52 -18.02
C ALA A 159 18.93 -4.37 -19.56
N LYS A 160 17.77 -4.25 -20.23
CA LYS A 160 17.71 -3.98 -21.68
C LYS A 160 18.33 -2.62 -22.06
N CYS A 161 18.14 -1.59 -21.23
CA CYS A 161 18.75 -0.28 -21.47
C CYS A 161 20.28 -0.35 -21.34
N LYS A 162 20.78 -1.07 -20.32
CA LYS A 162 22.22 -1.24 -20.07
C LYS A 162 22.93 -2.04 -21.17
N SER A 163 22.23 -2.94 -21.87
CA SER A 163 22.80 -3.71 -22.97
C SER A 163 22.86 -2.94 -24.31
N GLY A 164 22.61 -1.62 -24.31
CA GLY A 164 22.80 -0.76 -25.48
C GLY A 164 21.58 -0.67 -26.42
N TYR A 165 20.45 -1.26 -26.05
CA TYR A 165 19.21 -1.09 -26.82
C TYR A 165 18.53 0.24 -26.43
N PRO A 166 18.06 1.05 -27.41
CA PRO A 166 17.38 2.30 -27.12
C PRO A 166 16.08 2.02 -26.36
N CYS A 167 15.96 2.61 -25.17
CA CYS A 167 14.75 2.53 -24.37
C CYS A 167 13.74 3.57 -24.87
N TRP A 168 12.95 3.20 -25.88
CA TRP A 168 11.82 4.04 -26.27
C TRP A 168 10.73 3.94 -25.19
N SER A 169 10.33 5.07 -24.62
CA SER A 169 9.11 5.20 -23.82
C SER A 169 7.98 5.66 -24.76
N PRO A 170 6.78 5.06 -24.71
CA PRO A 170 5.62 5.58 -25.42
C PRO A 170 5.16 6.94 -24.90
#